data_AF-D6GSR3-F1
#
_entry.id   AF-D6GSR3-F1
#
_cell.length_a   1.000
_cell.length_b   1.000
_cell.length_c   1.000
_cell.angle_alpha   90.00
_cell.angle_beta   90.00
_cell.angle_gamma   90.00
#
_symmetry.space_group_name_H-M   'P 1'
#
loop_
_entity.id
_entity.type
_entity.pdbx_description
1 polymer ?
#
loop_
_entity_poly.entity_id
_entity_poly.type
_entity_poly.pdbx_seq_one_letter_code
_entity_poly.pdbx_strand_id
1 'polypeptide(L)'
;MTHYLDCIWCYSAFYGEQIRISVQLHEEGNSYAAFLLLFNIFELLCKLLKESDDENVVSDIKWMLENALITSEEEVFLNSQDGIRKIRNIMTHRNLYEYYFEDDGIVYSFADFETWDIAYTKYAPRIIEIMYNAIVNKD
;
A
#
# COMPACT_ATOMS: atom_id res chain seq x y z
N MET A 1 6.08 -1.07 13.43
CA MET A 1 6.44 -0.27 12.24
C MET A 1 7.96 -0.19 12.05
N THR A 2 8.74 0.32 13.01
CA THR A 2 10.20 0.47 12.89
C THR A 2 10.93 -0.83 12.51
N HIS A 3 10.58 -1.96 13.15
CA HIS A 3 11.17 -3.26 12.82
C HIS A 3 10.98 -3.67 11.35
N TYR A 4 9.77 -3.50 10.80
CA TYR A 4 9.48 -3.84 9.39
C TYR A 4 10.29 -2.98 8.43
N LEU A 5 10.40 -1.68 8.72
CA LEU A 5 11.19 -0.74 7.90
C LEU A 5 12.67 -1.10 7.89
N ASP A 6 13.22 -1.48 9.04
CA ASP A 6 14.63 -1.87 9.15
C ASP A 6 14.91 -3.17 8.38
N CYS A 7 13.99 -4.15 8.42
CA CYS A 7 14.11 -5.38 7.64
C CYS A 7 14.00 -5.13 6.13
N ILE A 8 13.03 -4.33 5.69
CA ILE A 8 12.88 -3.95 4.28
C ILE A 8 14.11 -3.16 3.81
N TRP A 9 14.68 -2.31 4.66
CA TRP A 9 15.93 -1.61 4.38
C TRP A 9 17.12 -2.56 4.19
N CYS A 10 17.25 -3.56 5.08
CA CYS A 10 18.31 -4.57 4.95
C CYS A 10 18.19 -5.38 3.67
N TYR A 11 16.96 -5.67 3.22
CA TYR A 11 16.70 -6.31 1.94
C TYR A 11 17.02 -5.38 0.76
N SER A 12 16.56 -4.13 0.82
CA SER A 12 16.83 -3.10 -0.18
C SER A 12 16.77 -1.70 0.46
N ALA A 13 17.93 -1.07 0.58
CA ALA A 13 18.04 0.28 1.12
C ALA A 13 17.20 1.29 0.32
N PHE A 14 17.06 1.08 -1.00
CA PHE A 14 16.21 1.90 -1.84
C PHE A 14 14.74 1.84 -1.38
N TYR A 15 14.16 0.64 -1.26
CA TYR A 15 12.75 0.52 -0.84
C TYR A 15 12.54 0.96 0.60
N GLY A 16 13.46 0.62 1.50
CA GLY A 16 13.41 1.09 2.88
C GLY A 16 13.38 2.62 2.97
N GLU A 17 14.20 3.33 2.18
CA GLU A 17 14.22 4.80 2.17
C GLU A 17 12.92 5.38 1.60
N GLN A 18 12.42 4.82 0.49
CA GLN A 18 11.18 5.31 -0.11
C GLN A 18 9.99 5.16 0.84
N ILE A 19 9.95 4.09 1.66
CA ILE A 19 8.89 3.93 2.67
C ILE A 19 9.07 4.96 3.80
N ARG A 20 10.30 5.23 4.25
CA ARG A 20 10.55 6.29 5.24
C ARG A 20 10.11 7.66 4.73
N ILE A 21 10.37 7.97 3.45
CA ILE A 21 9.90 9.20 2.80
C ILE A 21 8.37 9.24 2.78
N SER A 22 7.70 8.12 2.47
CA SER A 22 6.24 8.03 2.55
C SER A 22 5.73 8.37 3.96
N VAL A 23 6.33 7.80 5.00
CA VAL A 23 5.96 8.10 6.40
C VAL A 23 6.20 9.58 6.73
N GLN A 24 7.35 10.14 6.31
CA GLN A 24 7.66 11.56 6.53
C GLN A 24 6.66 12.48 5.83
N LEU A 25 6.26 12.18 4.59
CA LEU A 25 5.25 12.95 3.87
C LEU A 25 3.91 12.97 4.62
N HIS A 26 3.52 11.86 5.24
CA HIS A 26 2.32 11.81 6.07
C HIS A 26 2.47 12.70 7.31
N GLU A 27 3.61 12.63 8.01
CA GLU A 27 3.90 13.47 9.19
C GLU A 27 3.90 14.97 8.86
N GLU A 28 4.26 15.34 7.62
CA GLU A 28 4.23 16.71 7.11
C GLU A 28 2.84 17.15 6.58
N GLY A 29 1.81 16.31 6.71
CA GLY A 29 0.44 16.59 6.28
C GLY A 29 0.16 16.35 4.79
N ASN A 30 1.06 15.66 4.09
CA ASN A 30 0.95 15.33 2.66
C ASN A 30 0.52 13.86 2.44
N SER A 31 -0.49 13.39 3.17
CA SER A 31 -0.89 11.97 3.19
C SER A 31 -1.33 11.41 1.85
N TYR A 32 -1.92 12.22 0.97
CA TYR A 32 -2.23 11.80 -0.39
C TYR A 32 -0.96 11.38 -1.15
N ALA A 33 0.08 12.22 -1.11
CA ALA A 33 1.35 11.94 -1.78
C ALA A 33 2.08 10.77 -1.09
N ALA A 34 2.03 10.72 0.24
CA ALA A 34 2.56 9.61 1.02
C ALA A 34 1.96 8.27 0.59
N PHE A 35 0.63 8.20 0.45
CA PHE A 35 -0.08 6.98 0.09
C PHE A 35 0.21 6.56 -1.36
N LEU A 36 0.30 7.53 -2.27
CA LEU A 36 0.65 7.27 -3.67
C LEU A 36 2.06 6.67 -3.78
N LEU A 37 3.01 7.24 -3.05
CA LEU A 37 4.37 6.73 -2.98
C LEU A 37 4.40 5.32 -2.41
N LEU A 38 3.66 5.05 -1.33
CA LEU A 38 3.56 3.72 -0.73
C LEU A 38 3.06 2.66 -1.73
N PHE A 39 2.03 2.99 -2.52
CA PHE A 39 1.52 2.08 -3.55
C PHE A 39 2.51 1.84 -4.68
N ASN A 40 3.23 2.87 -5.11
CA ASN A 40 4.25 2.70 -6.13
C ASN A 40 5.39 1.80 -5.62
N ILE A 41 5.79 1.95 -4.36
CA ILE A 41 6.79 1.08 -3.74
C ILE A 41 6.30 -0.37 -3.70
N PHE A 42 5.06 -0.59 -3.27
CA PHE A 42 4.45 -1.92 -3.23
C PHE A 42 4.44 -2.58 -4.62
N GLU A 43 4.02 -1.85 -5.66
CA GLU A 43 3.98 -2.38 -7.03
C GLU A 43 5.38 -2.74 -7.54
N LEU A 44 6.38 -1.88 -7.29
CA LEU A 44 7.77 -2.16 -7.66
C LEU A 44 8.37 -3.36 -6.91
N LEU A 45 8.04 -3.48 -5.63
CA LEU A 45 8.47 -4.63 -4.81
C LEU A 45 7.85 -5.93 -5.32
N CYS A 46 6.58 -5.93 -5.73
CA CYS A 46 5.96 -7.09 -6.36
C CYS A 46 6.71 -7.53 -7.62
N LYS A 47 7.03 -6.58 -8.50
CA LYS A 47 7.79 -6.83 -9.74
C LYS A 47 9.19 -7.34 -9.47
N LEU A 48 9.87 -6.78 -8.45
CA LEU A 48 11.17 -7.27 -8.02
C LEU A 48 11.08 -8.72 -7.55
N LEU A 49 10.15 -9.05 -6.65
CA LEU A 49 10.02 -10.40 -6.10
C LEU A 49 9.69 -11.45 -7.17
N LYS A 50 8.94 -11.03 -8.20
CA LYS A 50 8.56 -11.86 -9.34
C LYS A 50 9.64 -11.95 -10.43
N GLU A 51 10.61 -11.03 -10.43
CA GLU A 51 11.61 -10.87 -11.49
C GLU A 51 10.97 -10.62 -12.88
N SER A 52 9.86 -9.88 -12.93
CA SER A 52 9.11 -9.61 -14.17
C SER A 52 8.41 -8.25 -14.15
N ASP A 53 8.42 -7.57 -15.30
CA ASP A 53 7.76 -6.27 -15.52
C ASP A 53 6.46 -6.38 -16.34
N ASP A 54 6.08 -7.57 -16.82
CA ASP A 54 5.08 -7.77 -17.88
C ASP A 54 3.61 -7.76 -17.40
N GLU A 55 3.37 -7.56 -16.10
CA GLU A 55 2.06 -7.75 -15.50
C GLU A 55 1.60 -6.56 -14.64
N ASN A 56 0.31 -6.57 -14.30
CA ASN A 56 -0.30 -5.53 -13.49
C ASN A 56 -0.38 -5.96 -12.02
N VAL A 57 -0.49 -5.00 -11.11
CA VAL A 57 -0.49 -5.27 -9.66
C VAL A 57 -1.51 -6.33 -9.22
N VAL A 58 -2.64 -6.47 -9.90
CA VAL A 58 -3.68 -7.46 -9.54
C VAL A 58 -3.19 -8.87 -9.81
N SER A 59 -2.51 -9.09 -10.94
CA SER A 59 -1.94 -10.40 -11.25
C SER A 59 -0.67 -10.66 -10.45
N ASP A 60 0.10 -9.62 -10.12
CA ASP A 60 1.26 -9.76 -9.23
C ASP A 60 0.84 -10.16 -7.80
N ILE A 61 -0.21 -9.56 -7.24
CA ILE A 61 -0.79 -9.96 -5.94
C ILE A 61 -1.25 -11.42 -5.96
N LYS A 62 -1.91 -11.86 -7.05
CA LYS A 62 -2.32 -13.26 -7.20
C LYS A 62 -1.13 -14.20 -7.26
N TRP A 63 -0.08 -13.83 -8.00
CA TRP A 63 1.16 -14.58 -8.05
C TRP A 63 1.81 -14.69 -6.66
N MET A 64 1.81 -13.61 -5.87
CA MET A 64 2.31 -13.65 -4.49
C MET A 64 1.53 -14.66 -3.63
N LEU A 65 0.20 -14.72 -3.77
CA LEU A 65 -0.62 -15.71 -3.06
C LEU A 65 -0.30 -17.14 -3.53
N GLU A 66 -0.23 -17.37 -4.84
CA GLU A 66 0.06 -18.69 -5.43
C GLU A 66 1.44 -19.23 -5.03
N ASN A 67 2.40 -18.33 -4.75
CA ASN A 67 3.75 -18.68 -4.29
C ASN A 67 3.90 -18.59 -2.76
N ALA A 68 2.80 -18.51 -2.02
CA ALA A 68 2.77 -18.46 -0.55
C ALA A 68 3.59 -17.31 0.07
N LEU A 69 3.78 -16.20 -0.66
CA LEU A 69 4.43 -15.00 -0.15
C LEU A 69 3.49 -14.18 0.74
N ILE A 70 2.19 -14.25 0.46
CA ILE A 70 1.11 -13.63 1.24
C ILE A 70 0.01 -14.64 1.53
N THR A 71 -0.80 -14.36 2.53
CA THR A 71 -1.99 -15.12 2.91
C THR A 71 -3.22 -14.70 2.11
N SER A 72 -4.26 -15.54 2.12
CA SER A 72 -5.55 -15.19 1.50
C SER A 72 -6.21 -13.96 2.13
N GLU A 73 -6.00 -13.72 3.43
CA GLU A 73 -6.52 -12.53 4.11
C GLU A 73 -5.82 -11.25 3.60
N GLU A 74 -4.50 -11.31 3.41
CA GLU A 74 -3.72 -10.21 2.84
C GLU A 74 -4.08 -9.96 1.38
N GLU A 75 -4.33 -11.01 0.57
CA GLU A 75 -4.82 -10.87 -0.81
C GLU A 75 -6.15 -10.11 -0.84
N VAL A 76 -7.10 -10.49 0.00
CA VAL A 76 -8.41 -9.82 0.09
C VAL A 76 -8.25 -8.36 0.52
N PHE A 77 -7.39 -8.08 1.50
CA PHE A 77 -7.09 -6.71 1.92
C PHE A 77 -6.52 -5.85 0.77
N LEU A 78 -5.61 -6.41 -0.04
CA LEU A 78 -4.97 -5.68 -1.14
C LEU A 78 -5.90 -5.50 -2.35
N ASN A 79 -6.67 -6.53 -2.70
CA ASN A 79 -7.28 -6.66 -4.03
C ASN A 79 -8.82 -6.61 -4.04
N SER A 80 -9.48 -6.65 -2.88
CA SER A 80 -10.95 -6.57 -2.84
C SER A 80 -11.46 -5.22 -3.36
N GLN A 81 -12.70 -5.22 -3.84
CA GLN A 81 -13.40 -4.01 -4.29
C GLN A 81 -13.60 -2.98 -3.18
N ASP A 82 -13.44 -3.39 -1.92
CA ASP A 82 -13.46 -2.53 -0.73
C ASP A 82 -12.09 -2.42 -0.05
N GLY A 83 -11.06 -3.02 -0.63
CA GLY A 83 -9.70 -3.00 -0.13
C GLY A 83 -8.86 -1.88 -0.73
N ILE A 84 -7.55 -2.05 -0.66
CA ILE A 84 -6.56 -1.08 -1.16
C ILE A 84 -6.77 -0.72 -2.63
N ARG A 85 -7.16 -1.68 -3.47
CA ARG A 85 -7.45 -1.46 -4.89
C ARG A 85 -8.48 -0.35 -5.11
N LYS A 86 -9.50 -0.25 -4.25
CA LYS A 86 -10.49 0.83 -4.31
C LYS A 86 -9.82 2.18 -4.10
N ILE A 87 -8.98 2.30 -3.08
CA ILE A 87 -8.31 3.56 -2.76
C ILE A 87 -7.37 3.97 -3.89
N ARG A 88 -6.58 3.03 -4.42
CA ARG A 88 -5.75 3.31 -5.60
C ARG A 88 -6.59 3.82 -6.77
N ASN A 89 -7.69 3.15 -7.08
CA ASN A 89 -8.58 3.58 -8.17
C ASN A 89 -9.10 5.01 -7.91
N ILE A 90 -9.55 5.32 -6.70
CA ILE A 90 -9.99 6.66 -6.28
C ILE A 90 -8.90 7.70 -6.57
N MET A 91 -7.65 7.43 -6.20
CA MET A 91 -6.51 8.33 -6.45
C MET A 91 -6.25 8.59 -7.95
N THR A 92 -6.67 7.67 -8.84
CA THR A 92 -6.54 7.86 -10.29
C THR A 92 -7.74 8.58 -10.93
N HIS A 93 -8.84 8.76 -10.19
CA HIS A 93 -10.02 9.44 -10.69
C HIS A 93 -9.89 10.96 -10.60
N ARG A 94 -10.38 11.64 -11.65
CA ARG A 94 -10.39 13.10 -11.73
C ARG A 94 -11.35 13.77 -10.75
N ASN A 95 -12.39 13.05 -10.31
CA ASN A 95 -13.47 13.55 -9.47
C ASN A 95 -13.46 12.89 -8.08
N LEU A 96 -12.59 13.34 -7.18
CA LEU A 96 -12.50 12.79 -5.83
C LEU A 96 -13.77 12.99 -4.97
N TYR A 97 -14.59 14.00 -5.28
CA TYR A 97 -15.85 14.30 -4.59
C TYR A 97 -16.91 13.20 -4.70
N GLU A 98 -16.78 12.30 -5.68
CA GLU A 98 -17.71 11.17 -5.86
C GLU A 98 -17.40 10.00 -4.92
N TYR A 99 -16.27 10.06 -4.21
CA TYR A 99 -15.76 8.95 -3.39
C TYR A 99 -15.67 9.32 -1.92
N TYR A 100 -16.14 8.39 -1.09
CA TYR A 100 -16.05 8.47 0.35
C TYR A 100 -15.81 7.09 0.94
N PHE A 101 -15.38 7.04 2.20
CA PHE A 101 -15.51 5.84 3.01
C PHE A 101 -16.19 6.16 4.33
N GLU A 102 -16.86 5.17 4.89
CA GLU A 102 -17.50 5.26 6.20
C GLU A 102 -16.62 4.55 7.24
N ASP A 103 -16.37 5.21 8.36
CA ASP A 103 -15.68 4.62 9.51
C ASP A 103 -16.40 5.04 10.78
N ASP A 104 -16.83 4.05 11.57
CA ASP A 104 -17.64 4.24 12.78
C ASP A 104 -18.89 5.14 12.59
N GLY A 105 -19.58 4.98 11.46
CA GLY A 105 -20.76 5.78 11.11
C GLY A 105 -20.46 7.20 10.62
N ILE A 106 -19.18 7.57 10.49
CA ILE A 106 -18.74 8.88 9.98
C ILE A 106 -18.33 8.72 8.52
N VAL A 107 -18.86 9.59 7.66
CA VAL A 107 -18.55 9.62 6.23
C VAL A 107 -17.40 10.60 5.97
N TYR A 108 -16.31 10.09 5.39
CA TYR A 108 -15.13 10.86 5.03
C TYR A 108 -14.99 10.97 3.51
N SER A 109 -15.04 12.19 3.00
CA SER A 109 -14.93 12.49 1.56
C SER A 109 -13.46 12.53 1.14
N PHE A 110 -13.09 11.81 0.09
CA PHE A 110 -11.71 11.83 -0.43
C PHE A 110 -11.32 13.16 -1.12
N ALA A 111 -12.25 14.11 -1.22
CA ALA A 111 -11.93 15.48 -1.58
C ALA A 111 -11.25 16.26 -0.43
N ASP A 112 -11.42 15.81 0.82
CA ASP A 112 -10.85 16.45 1.99
C ASP A 112 -9.46 15.87 2.32
N PHE A 113 -8.51 16.74 2.67
CA PHE A 113 -7.14 16.32 3.01
C PHE A 113 -7.11 15.38 4.22
N GLU A 114 -7.92 15.66 5.24
CA GLU A 114 -8.00 14.88 6.49
C GLU A 114 -8.42 13.42 6.24
N THR A 115 -9.26 13.17 5.21
CA THR A 115 -9.65 11.82 4.81
C THR A 115 -8.46 10.98 4.37
N TRP A 116 -7.47 11.60 3.71
CA TRP A 116 -6.24 10.93 3.34
C TRP A 116 -5.35 10.63 4.54
N ASP A 117 -5.34 11.49 5.56
CA ASP A 117 -4.62 11.24 6.81
C ASP A 117 -5.18 10.01 7.52
N ILE A 118 -6.52 9.91 7.61
CA ILE A 118 -7.21 8.78 8.23
C ILE A 118 -6.95 7.50 7.42
N ALA A 119 -7.09 7.56 6.10
CA ALA A 119 -6.81 6.42 5.23
C ALA A 119 -5.34 5.96 5.37
N TYR A 120 -4.37 6.87 5.28
CA TYR A 120 -2.96 6.52 5.43
C TYR A 120 -2.70 5.83 6.77
N THR A 121 -3.19 6.43 7.87
CA THR A 121 -3.04 5.87 9.23
C THR A 121 -3.63 4.47 9.35
N LYS A 122 -4.79 4.22 8.74
CA LYS A 122 -5.51 2.95 8.81
C LYS A 122 -4.84 1.84 7.98
N TYR A 123 -4.35 2.18 6.79
CA TYR A 123 -3.96 1.19 5.79
C TYR A 123 -2.45 1.01 5.65
N ALA A 124 -1.65 2.08 5.80
CA ALA A 124 -0.21 2.03 5.55
C ALA A 124 0.53 0.99 6.42
N PRO A 125 0.26 0.86 7.74
CA PRO A 125 0.95 -0.12 8.58
C PRO A 125 0.78 -1.56 8.06
N ARG A 126 -0.43 -1.91 7.60
CA ARG A 126 -0.74 -3.25 7.09
C ARG A 126 -0.09 -3.50 5.73
N ILE A 127 -0.03 -2.49 4.85
CA ILE A 127 0.69 -2.60 3.57
C ILE A 127 2.19 -2.85 3.82
N ILE A 128 2.79 -2.12 4.77
CA ILE A 128 4.21 -2.26 5.12
C ILE A 128 4.50 -3.64 5.72
N GLU A 129 3.61 -4.14 6.58
CA GLU A 129 3.70 -5.49 7.12
C GLU A 129 3.64 -6.55 6.02
N ILE A 130 2.71 -6.42 5.06
CA ILE A 130 2.59 -7.33 3.91
C ILE A 130 3.88 -7.33 3.07
N MET A 131 4.46 -6.16 2.79
CA MET A 131 5.73 -6.07 2.06
C MET A 131 6.85 -6.80 2.79
N TYR A 132 6.92 -6.64 4.12
CA TYR A 132 7.88 -7.36 4.96
C TYR A 132 7.65 -8.88 4.91
N ASN A 133 6.41 -9.35 5.09
CA ASN A 133 6.07 -10.77 5.07
C ASN A 133 6.44 -11.39 3.71
N ALA A 134 6.14 -10.70 2.61
CA ALA A 134 6.46 -11.17 1.26
C ALA A 134 7.97 -11.32 1.02
N ILE A 135 8.78 -10.40 1.55
CA ILE A 135 10.25 -10.51 1.51
C ILE A 135 10.71 -11.73 2.31
N VAL A 136 10.25 -11.86 3.56
CA VAL A 136 10.68 -12.96 4.44
C VAL A 136 10.28 -14.33 3.90
N ASN A 137 9.12 -14.46 3.28
CA ASN A 137 8.63 -15.73 2.73
C ASN A 137 9.28 -16.10 1.39
N LYS A 138 9.97 -15.16 0.73
CA LYS A 138 10.66 -15.40 -0.55
C LYS A 138 12.04 -16.03 -0.36
N ASP A 139 12.68 -15.75 0.78
CA ASP A 139 13.99 -16.25 1.19
C ASP A 139 13.90 -17.60 1.93
#